data_AF-A0A328NCW9-F1
#
_entry.id   AF-A0A328NCW9-F1
#
_cell.length_a   1.000
_cell.length_b   1.000
_cell.length_c   1.000
_cell.angle_alpha   90.00
_cell.angle_beta   90.00
_cell.angle_gamma   90.00
#
_symmetry.space_group_name_H-M   'P 1'
#
loop_
_entity.id
_entity.type
_entity.pdbx_description
1 polymer ?
#
loop_
_entity_poly.entity_id
_entity_poly.type
_entity_poly.pdbx_seq_one_letter_code
_entity_poly.pdbx_strand_id
1 'polypeptide(L)'
;MRRLALGLSASAAARTAGIDRATWSSAEKGERDTLPHNWAGIERALRWKAGSIAAILGGGEPSPAEGDDVDEEIELVRTDPKLTEDVRERIITLIRERRERDKAAGMQETRRMIDLFRRG
;
A
#
# COMPACT_ATOMS: atom_id res chain seq x y z
N MET A 1 11.08 -0.08 11.70
CA MET A 1 11.41 -0.06 10.26
C MET A 1 10.22 -0.60 9.45
N ARG A 2 9.81 0.08 8.38
CA ARG A 2 8.54 -0.18 7.64
C ARG A 2 8.40 -1.61 7.09
N ARG A 3 9.47 -2.22 6.57
CA ARG A 3 9.46 -3.59 6.04
C ARG A 3 8.95 -4.63 7.05
N LEU A 4 9.39 -4.53 8.32
CA LEU A 4 8.97 -5.43 9.40
C LEU A 4 7.51 -5.24 9.78
N ALA A 5 7.01 -3.99 9.74
CA ALA A 5 5.59 -3.69 9.97
C ALA A 5 4.68 -4.27 8.87
N LEU A 6 5.25 -4.54 7.68
CA LEU A 6 4.56 -5.21 6.56
C LEU A 6 4.73 -6.74 6.57
N GLY A 7 5.43 -7.31 7.56
CA GLY A 7 5.71 -8.75 7.61
C GLY A 7 6.64 -9.25 6.49
N LEU A 8 7.30 -8.35 5.75
CA LEU A 8 8.12 -8.72 4.60
C LEU A 8 9.53 -9.18 5.05
N SER A 9 10.00 -10.30 4.49
CA SER A 9 11.41 -10.66 4.57
C SER A 9 12.26 -9.74 3.68
N ALA A 10 13.55 -9.57 3.99
CA ALA A 10 14.46 -8.77 3.16
C ALA A 10 14.54 -9.29 1.71
N SER A 11 14.54 -10.61 1.53
CA SER A 11 14.53 -11.23 0.20
C SER A 11 13.22 -10.99 -0.56
N ALA A 12 12.08 -11.01 0.13
CA ALA A 12 10.79 -10.70 -0.50
C ALA A 12 10.74 -9.23 -0.94
N ALA A 13 11.15 -8.31 -0.07
CA ALA A 13 11.15 -6.89 -0.37
C ALA A 13 12.11 -6.52 -1.51
N ALA A 14 13.31 -7.12 -1.52
CA ALA A 14 14.29 -6.96 -2.61
C ALA A 14 13.73 -7.42 -3.97
N ARG A 15 13.05 -8.58 -4.01
CA ARG A 15 12.37 -9.06 -5.22
C ARG A 15 11.28 -8.11 -5.68
N THR A 16 10.43 -7.62 -4.79
CA THR A 16 9.38 -6.64 -5.13
C THR A 16 9.96 -5.32 -5.65
N ALA A 17 11.11 -4.92 -5.12
CA ALA A 17 11.82 -3.73 -5.56
C ALA A 17 12.65 -3.92 -6.85
N GLY A 18 12.84 -5.16 -7.32
CA GLY A 18 13.65 -5.45 -8.50
C GLY A 18 15.16 -5.25 -8.29
N ILE A 19 15.64 -5.37 -7.05
CA ILE A 19 17.06 -5.19 -6.69
C ILE A 19 17.62 -6.42 -5.98
N ASP A 20 18.95 -6.53 -5.97
CA ASP A 20 19.64 -7.56 -5.20
C ASP A 20 19.45 -7.40 -3.68
N ARG A 21 19.41 -8.53 -2.97
CA ARG A 21 19.29 -8.56 -1.51
C ARG A 21 20.42 -7.79 -0.81
N ALA A 22 21.63 -7.80 -1.36
CA ALA A 22 22.77 -7.04 -0.81
C ALA A 22 22.56 -5.53 -0.96
N THR A 23 22.03 -5.09 -2.10
CA THR A 23 21.65 -3.70 -2.36
C THR A 23 20.53 -3.26 -1.43
N TRP A 24 19.51 -4.11 -1.25
CA TRP A 24 18.44 -3.88 -0.28
C TRP A 24 18.98 -3.73 1.15
N SER A 25 19.82 -4.67 1.61
CA SER A 25 20.41 -4.60 2.96
C SER A 25 21.26 -3.34 3.17
N SER A 26 22.01 -2.90 2.16
CA SER A 26 22.84 -1.69 2.24
C SER A 26 21.96 -0.43 2.34
N ALA A 27 20.88 -0.39 1.55
CA ALA A 27 19.89 0.68 1.58
C ALA A 27 19.16 0.76 2.94
N GLU A 28 18.77 -0.40 3.46
CA GLU A 28 18.02 -0.53 4.71
C GLU A 28 18.83 0.00 5.91
N LYS A 29 20.15 -0.16 5.88
CA LYS A 29 21.06 0.33 6.93
C LYS A 29 21.55 1.76 6.72
N GLY A 30 21.22 2.39 5.59
CA GLY A 30 21.78 3.70 5.22
C GLY A 30 23.29 3.66 4.94
N GLU A 31 23.86 2.48 4.67
CA GLU A 31 25.29 2.31 4.37
C GLU A 31 25.63 2.79 2.96
N ARG A 32 24.66 2.79 2.04
CA ARG A 32 24.80 3.27 0.66
C ARG A 32 23.52 3.94 0.17
N ASP A 33 23.70 5.05 -0.52
CA ASP A 33 22.63 5.64 -1.32
C ASP A 33 22.27 4.70 -2.47
N THR A 34 20.98 4.39 -2.56
CA THR A 34 20.47 3.67 -3.73
C THR A 34 20.35 4.63 -4.89
N LEU A 35 20.64 4.16 -6.11
CA LEU A 35 20.52 4.99 -7.30
C LEU A 35 19.05 5.38 -7.54
N PRO A 36 18.76 6.58 -8.06
CA PRO A 36 17.39 7.07 -8.25
C PRO A 36 16.46 6.14 -9.04
N HIS A 37 16.99 5.37 -9.98
CA HIS A 37 16.20 4.40 -10.76
C HIS A 37 15.65 3.24 -9.91
N ASN A 38 16.27 2.96 -8.76
CA ASN A 38 15.82 1.90 -7.83
C ASN A 38 14.77 2.41 -6.82
N TRP A 39 14.61 3.72 -6.67
CA TRP A 39 13.73 4.29 -5.65
C TRP A 39 12.27 3.89 -5.86
N ALA A 40 11.78 3.93 -7.10
CA ALA A 40 10.41 3.56 -7.41
C ALA A 40 10.08 2.11 -7.03
N GLY A 41 11.05 1.19 -7.18
CA GLY A 41 10.90 -0.20 -6.77
C GLY A 41 10.85 -0.35 -5.25
N ILE A 42 11.76 0.33 -4.55
CA ILE A 42 11.84 0.31 -3.07
C ILE A 42 10.59 0.95 -2.45
N GLU A 43 10.14 2.10 -2.96
CA GLU A 43 8.93 2.78 -2.52
C GLU A 43 7.71 1.87 -2.64
N ARG A 44 7.57 1.17 -3.78
CA ARG A 44 6.51 0.18 -3.97
C ARG A 44 6.60 -0.97 -2.97
N ALA A 45 7.79 -1.53 -2.79
CA ALA A 45 8.02 -2.63 -1.84
C ALA A 45 7.69 -2.25 -0.39
N LEU A 46 7.84 -0.97 -0.03
CA LEU A 46 7.53 -0.44 1.31
C LEU A 46 6.13 0.16 1.44
N ARG A 47 5.32 0.08 0.37
CA ARG A 47 4.00 0.74 0.26
C ARG A 47 4.10 2.22 0.63
N TRP A 48 5.09 2.89 0.06
CA TRP A 48 5.29 4.33 0.17
C TRP A 48 4.86 5.01 -1.12
N LYS A 49 4.37 6.25 -0.98
CA LYS A 49 4.06 7.11 -2.11
C LYS A 49 5.33 7.39 -2.90
N ALA A 50 5.22 7.49 -4.22
CA ALA A 50 6.33 7.88 -5.08
C ALA A 50 6.95 9.21 -4.61
N GLY A 51 8.27 9.25 -4.51
CA GLY A 51 9.02 10.41 -4.00
C GLY A 51 9.21 10.43 -2.48
N SER A 52 8.77 9.40 -1.75
CA SER A 52 9.03 9.28 -0.31
C SER A 52 10.51 9.11 0.02
N ILE A 53 11.28 8.42 -0.83
CA ILE A 53 12.73 8.30 -0.65
C ILE A 53 13.40 9.67 -0.86
N ALA A 54 12.98 10.41 -1.89
CA ALA A 54 13.47 11.77 -2.12
C ALA A 54 13.13 12.70 -0.94
N ALA A 55 11.94 12.57 -0.35
CA ALA A 55 11.54 13.30 0.84
C ALA A 55 12.44 12.97 2.05
N ILE A 56 12.74 11.68 2.28
CA ILE A 56 13.67 11.24 3.34
C ILE A 56 15.07 11.84 3.14
N LEU A 57 15.60 11.78 1.91
CA LEU A 57 16.92 12.34 1.59
C LEU A 57 16.95 13.87 1.76
N GLY A 58 15.82 14.54 1.60
CA GLY A 58 15.64 15.97 1.89
C GLY A 58 15.44 16.30 3.37
N GLY A 59 15.50 15.32 4.28
CA GLY A 59 15.27 15.50 5.72
C GLY A 59 13.80 15.48 6.15
N GLY A 60 12.89 15.12 5.24
CA GLY A 60 11.47 14.91 5.51
C GLY A 60 11.12 13.47 5.89
N GLU A 61 9.83 13.17 5.94
CA GLU A 61 9.29 11.85 6.28
C GLU A 61 8.64 11.15 5.07
N PRO A 62 8.69 9.81 4.97
CA PRO A 62 8.01 9.09 3.91
C PRO A 62 6.50 9.12 4.09
N SER A 63 5.76 9.27 2.98
CA SER A 63 4.30 9.18 3.00
C SER A 63 3.87 7.74 2.66
N PRO A 64 2.90 7.15 3.38
CA PRO A 64 2.31 5.89 2.96
C PRO A 64 1.66 6.05 1.57
N ALA A 65 1.75 5.01 0.74
CA ALA A 65 0.97 4.96 -0.49
C ALA A 65 -0.52 4.89 -0.12
N GLU A 66 -1.30 5.87 -0.58
CA GLU A 66 -2.75 5.78 -0.50
C GLU A 66 -3.22 4.68 -1.47
N GLY A 67 -3.79 3.59 -0.95
CA GLY A 67 -4.50 2.61 -1.77
C GLY A 67 -3.74 1.33 -2.17
N ASP A 68 -2.79 0.85 -1.36
CA ASP A 68 -2.23 -0.50 -1.50
C ASP A 68 -2.49 -1.35 -0.24
N ASP A 69 -3.69 -1.24 0.32
CA ASP A 69 -4.34 -2.48 0.74
C ASP A 69 -4.61 -3.21 -0.56
N VAL A 70 -3.75 -4.19 -0.91
CA VAL A 70 -4.16 -5.25 -1.83
C VAL A 70 -5.49 -5.71 -1.29
N ASP A 71 -6.55 -5.32 -1.98
CA ASP A 71 -7.89 -5.63 -1.57
C ASP A 71 -7.99 -7.14 -1.73
N GLU A 72 -7.74 -7.87 -0.64
CA GLU A 72 -7.60 -9.33 -0.64
C GLU A 72 -8.81 -9.98 -1.32
N GLU A 73 -9.99 -9.37 -1.18
CA GLU A 73 -11.22 -9.78 -1.84
C GLU A 73 -11.15 -9.60 -3.38
N ILE A 74 -10.63 -8.46 -3.85
CA ILE A 74 -10.38 -8.23 -5.29
C ILE A 74 -9.26 -9.14 -5.82
N GLU A 75 -8.21 -9.39 -5.03
CA GLU A 75 -7.10 -10.25 -5.43
C GLU A 75 -7.51 -11.72 -5.56
N LEU A 76 -8.32 -12.23 -4.62
CA LEU A 76 -8.95 -13.54 -4.72
C LEU A 76 -9.75 -13.67 -6.01
N VAL A 77 -10.56 -12.65 -6.34
CA VAL A 77 -11.35 -12.64 -7.57
C VAL A 77 -10.46 -12.56 -8.80
N ARG A 78 -9.35 -11.81 -8.77
CA ARG A 78 -8.41 -11.70 -9.90
C ARG A 78 -7.59 -12.95 -10.17
N THR A 79 -7.31 -13.74 -9.14
CA THR A 79 -6.46 -14.93 -9.24
C THR A 79 -7.25 -16.21 -9.45
N ASP A 80 -8.58 -16.19 -9.28
CA ASP A 80 -9.41 -17.37 -9.50
C ASP A 80 -9.41 -17.78 -10.99
N PRO A 81 -8.95 -19.00 -11.32
CA PRO A 81 -8.86 -19.50 -12.69
C PRO A 81 -10.20 -20.03 -13.23
N LYS A 82 -11.22 -20.18 -12.39
CA LYS A 82 -12.56 -20.64 -12.77
C LYS A 82 -13.45 -19.48 -13.25
N LEU A 83 -13.03 -18.23 -13.02
CA LEU A 83 -13.76 -17.04 -13.45
C LEU A 83 -13.33 -16.62 -14.87
N THR A 84 -14.32 -16.38 -15.73
CA THR A 84 -14.11 -15.68 -17.00
C THR A 84 -13.79 -14.21 -16.75
N GLU A 85 -13.21 -13.52 -17.73
CA GLU A 85 -12.87 -12.09 -17.60
C GLU A 85 -14.11 -11.24 -17.30
N ASP A 86 -15.22 -11.44 -18.01
CA ASP A 86 -16.47 -10.71 -17.77
C ASP A 86 -17.01 -10.88 -16.35
N VAL A 87 -16.96 -12.11 -15.81
CA VAL A 87 -17.43 -12.40 -14.46
C VAL A 87 -16.49 -11.80 -13.42
N ARG A 88 -15.18 -11.87 -13.66
CA ARG A 88 -14.15 -11.24 -12.83
C ARG A 88 -14.38 -9.74 -12.72
N GLU A 89 -14.57 -9.05 -13.85
CA GLU A 89 -14.83 -7.60 -13.87
C GLU A 89 -16.13 -7.24 -13.17
N ARG A 90 -17.19 -8.04 -13.36
CA ARG A 90 -18.46 -7.84 -12.67
C ARG A 90 -18.31 -7.94 -11.16
N ILE A 91 -17.64 -8.96 -10.66
CA ILE A 91 -17.45 -9.17 -9.22
C ILE A 91 -16.59 -8.05 -8.62
N ILE A 92 -15.49 -7.66 -9.28
CA ILE A 92 -14.64 -6.56 -8.83
C ILE A 92 -15.45 -5.26 -8.72
N THR A 93 -16.33 -4.99 -9.68
CA THR A 93 -17.21 -3.82 -9.65
C THR A 93 -18.13 -3.83 -8.42
N LEU A 94 -18.79 -4.97 -8.16
CA LEU A 94 -19.68 -5.13 -7.01
C LEU A 94 -18.96 -4.95 -5.67
N ILE A 95 -17.74 -5.47 -5.54
CA ILE A 95 -16.93 -5.32 -4.33
C ILE A 95 -16.65 -3.84 -4.06
N ARG A 96 -16.27 -3.08 -5.09
CA ARG A 96 -15.99 -1.65 -4.98
C ARG A 96 -17.23 -0.86 -4.57
N GLU A 97 -18.36 -1.12 -5.23
CA GLU A 97 -19.63 -0.44 -4.91
C GLU A 97 -20.13 -0.72 -3.49
N ARG A 98 -19.95 -1.96 -3.00
CA ARG A 98 -20.27 -2.30 -1.60
C ARG A 98 -19.42 -1.48 -0.64
N ARG A 99 -18.10 -1.42 -0.87
CA ARG A 99 -17.16 -0.68 -0.01
C ARG A 99 -17.44 0.81 0.04
N GLU A 100 -17.72 1.43 -1.11
CA GLU A 100 -18.06 2.85 -1.13
C GLU A 100 -19.31 3.14 -0.32
N ARG A 101 -20.32 2.27 -0.37
CA ARG A 101 -21.52 2.39 0.46
C ARG A 101 -21.21 2.24 1.95
N ASP A 102 -20.43 1.23 2.32
CA ASP A 102 -20.08 0.98 3.72
C ASP A 102 -19.24 2.12 4.30
N LYS A 103 -18.27 2.64 3.52
CA LYS A 103 -17.44 3.78 3.88
C LYS A 103 -18.28 5.05 4.05
N ALA A 104 -19.21 5.31 3.12
CA ALA A 104 -20.12 6.45 3.22
C ALA A 104 -21.02 6.36 4.46
N ALA A 105 -21.54 5.17 4.77
CA ALA A 105 -22.34 4.94 5.97
C ALA A 105 -21.53 5.16 7.26
N GLY A 106 -20.34 4.57 7.36
CA GLY A 106 -19.46 4.73 8.52
C GLY A 106 -19.00 6.18 8.73
N MET A 107 -18.73 6.93 7.65
CA MET A 107 -18.39 8.36 7.75
C MET A 107 -19.56 9.19 8.26
N GLN A 108 -20.79 8.92 7.79
CA GLN A 108 -21.98 9.60 8.29
C GLN A 108 -22.23 9.31 9.77
N GLU A 109 -22.07 8.06 10.19
CA GLU A 109 -22.19 7.65 11.58
C GLU A 109 -21.14 8.34 12.47
N THR A 110 -19.87 8.34 12.03
CA THR A 110 -18.78 9.04 12.72
C THR A 110 -19.08 10.53 12.87
N ARG A 111 -19.61 11.16 11.82
CA ARG A 111 -19.98 12.58 11.84
C ARG A 111 -21.11 12.86 12.84
N ARG A 112 -22.14 12.02 12.88
CA ARG A 112 -23.22 12.10 13.88
C ARG A 112 -22.68 11.96 15.30
N MET A 113 -21.75 11.04 15.51
CA MET A 113 -21.12 10.83 16.81
C MET A 113 -20.33 12.07 17.26
N ILE A 114 -19.52 12.64 16.37
CA ILE A 114 -18.77 13.89 16.65
C ILE A 114 -19.73 15.03 17.03
N ASP A 115 -20.83 15.20 16.29
CA ASP A 115 -21.82 16.26 16.58
C ASP A 115 -22.53 16.06 17.93
N LEU A 116 -22.75 14.80 18.34
CA LEU A 116 -23.32 14.46 19.65
C LEU A 116 -22.37 14.84 20.80
N PHE A 117 -21.09 14.47 20.69
CA PHE A 117 -20.07 14.76 21.72
C PHE A 117 -19.67 16.23 21.80
N ARG A 118 -19.95 17.04 20.76
CA ARG A 118 -19.66 18.48 20.74
C ARG A 118 -20.76 19.33 21.38
N ARG A 119 -21.95 18.77 21.60
CA ARG A 119 -23.14 19.46 22.13
C ARG A 119 -23.42 19.20 23.61
N GLY A 120 -22.68 18.30 24.25
CA GLY A 120 -22.68 18.09 25.71
C GLY A 120 -21.50 18.82 26.35
#